data_AF-A0A517R6C2-F1
#
_entry.id   AF-A0A517R6C2-F1
#
_cell.length_a   1.000
_cell.length_b   1.000
_cell.length_c   1.000
_cell.angle_alpha   90.00
_cell.angle_beta   90.00
_cell.angle_gamma   90.00
#
_symmetry.space_group_name_H-M   'P 1'
#
loop_
_entity.id
_entity.type
_entity.pdbx_description
1 polymer ?
#
loop_
_entity_poly.entity_id
_entity_poly.type
_entity_poly.pdbx_seq_one_letter_code
_entity_poly.pdbx_strand_id
1 'polypeptide(L)'
;MSRITIEISDELVEHLEERASSKGFGSASEYLQEIIRDDRRQAAFQRVEQLLLEGLDSGPPKELLPEDWDALRSRLASKHGQPVPPRSAVG
;
A
#
# COMPACT_ATOMS: atom_id res chain seq x y z
N MET A 1 3.97 22.28 -7.34
CA MET A 1 2.52 22.16 -7.62
C MET A 1 2.37 21.58 -9.02
N SER A 2 1.58 20.54 -9.18
CA SER A 2 1.27 19.92 -10.47
C SER A 2 -0.20 20.17 -10.79
N ARG A 3 -0.54 20.34 -12.08
CA ARG A 3 -1.93 20.56 -12.53
C ARG A 3 -2.31 19.48 -13.53
N ILE A 4 -3.53 18.96 -13.36
CA ILE A 4 -4.21 18.15 -14.36
C ILE A 4 -5.51 18.85 -14.74
N THR A 5 -5.91 18.73 -16.01
CA THR A 5 -7.21 19.19 -16.51
C THR A 5 -7.98 17.95 -16.91
N ILE A 6 -9.22 17.85 -16.45
CA ILE A 6 -10.13 16.74 -16.76
C ILE A 6 -11.47 17.33 -17.21
N GLU A 7 -12.13 16.66 -18.15
CA GLU A 7 -13.52 16.97 -18.51
C GLU A 7 -14.44 16.04 -17.73
N ILE A 8 -15.43 16.62 -17.05
CA ILE A 8 -16.45 15.92 -16.28
C ILE A 8 -17.80 16.60 -16.56
N SER A 9 -18.91 15.87 -16.41
CA SER A 9 -20.24 16.44 -16.59
C SER A 9 -20.57 17.44 -15.49
N ASP A 10 -21.47 18.39 -15.81
CA ASP A 10 -21.96 19.38 -14.84
C ASP A 10 -22.59 18.71 -13.61
N GLU A 11 -23.31 17.60 -13.81
CA GLU A 11 -23.88 16.79 -12.72
C GLU A 11 -22.82 16.26 -11.74
N LEU A 12 -21.65 15.85 -12.25
CA LEU A 12 -20.56 15.40 -11.40
C LEU A 12 -19.89 16.56 -10.65
N VAL A 13 -19.84 17.74 -11.25
CA VAL A 13 -19.34 18.95 -10.57
C VAL A 13 -20.25 19.32 -9.40
N GLU A 14 -21.57 19.40 -9.64
CA GLU A 14 -22.57 19.71 -8.61
C GLU A 14 -22.48 18.70 -7.46
N HIS A 15 -22.43 17.41 -7.79
CA HIS A 15 -22.26 16.37 -6.77
C HIS A 15 -20.95 16.53 -5.98
N LEU A 16 -19.83 16.88 -6.62
CA LEU A 16 -18.56 17.11 -5.90
C LEU A 16 -18.65 18.32 -4.95
N GLU A 17 -19.31 19.40 -5.36
CA GLU A 17 -19.50 20.60 -4.54
C GLU A 17 -20.39 20.33 -3.33
N GLU A 18 -21.51 19.64 -3.51
CA GLU A 18 -22.40 19.21 -2.42
C GLU A 18 -21.65 18.31 -1.42
N ARG A 19 -20.86 17.36 -1.91
CA ARG A 19 -20.07 16.46 -1.08
C ARG A 19 -18.93 17.17 -0.36
N ALA A 20 -18.30 18.15 -1.02
CA ALA A 20 -17.29 19.00 -0.41
C ALA A 20 -17.90 19.79 0.75
N SER A 21 -19.03 20.47 0.52
CA SER A 21 -19.73 21.27 1.53
C SER A 21 -20.19 20.43 2.72
N SER A 22 -20.87 19.30 2.46
CA SER A 22 -21.38 18.41 3.51
C SER A 22 -20.29 17.79 4.39
N LYS A 23 -19.08 17.58 3.85
CA LYS A 23 -17.92 17.09 4.59
C LYS A 23 -17.01 18.19 5.13
N GLY A 24 -17.36 19.46 4.92
CA GLY A 24 -16.63 20.62 5.45
C GLY A 24 -15.35 20.99 4.68
N PHE A 25 -15.20 20.55 3.43
CA PHE A 25 -14.10 20.98 2.56
C PHE A 25 -14.37 22.36 1.96
N GLY A 26 -13.31 23.13 1.70
CA GLY A 26 -13.41 24.49 1.15
C GLY A 26 -13.63 24.54 -0.37
N SER A 27 -13.44 23.43 -1.09
CA SER A 27 -13.71 23.34 -2.53
C SER A 27 -13.86 21.91 -3.02
N ALA A 28 -14.48 21.75 -4.20
CA ALA A 28 -14.51 20.47 -4.92
C ALA A 28 -13.09 19.93 -5.23
N SER A 29 -12.15 20.80 -5.58
CA SER A 29 -10.75 20.43 -5.85
C SER A 29 -10.03 19.85 -4.62
N GLU A 30 -10.34 20.36 -3.43
CA GLU A 30 -9.80 19.85 -2.17
C GLU A 30 -10.42 18.48 -1.85
N TYR A 31 -11.74 18.36 -2.00
CA TYR A 31 -12.44 17.08 -1.81
C TYR A 31 -11.95 16.01 -2.78
N LEU A 32 -11.74 16.34 -4.06
CA LEU A 32 -11.23 15.42 -5.06
C LEU A 32 -9.82 14.91 -4.72
N GLN A 33 -8.95 15.79 -4.20
CA GLN A 33 -7.63 15.37 -3.73
C GLN A 33 -7.73 14.36 -2.59
N GLU A 34 -8.69 14.53 -1.67
CA GLU A 34 -8.88 13.58 -0.59
C GLU A 34 -9.41 12.24 -1.08
N ILE A 35 -10.33 12.22 -2.05
CA ILE A 35 -10.77 10.97 -2.70
C ILE A 35 -9.57 10.20 -3.27
N ILE A 36 -8.65 10.89 -3.95
CA ILE A 36 -7.46 10.25 -4.52
C ILE A 36 -6.52 9.71 -3.43
N ARG A 37 -6.40 10.39 -2.29
CA ARG A 37 -5.62 9.89 -1.16
C ARG A 37 -6.27 8.65 -0.55
N ASP A 38 -7.58 8.64 -0.41
CA ASP A 38 -8.35 7.48 0.04
C ASP A 38 -8.19 6.30 -0.89
N ASP A 39 -8.31 6.50 -2.19
CA ASP A 39 -8.09 5.45 -3.21
C ASP A 39 -6.69 4.84 -3.07
N ARG A 40 -5.65 5.68 -2.92
CA ARG A 40 -4.29 5.19 -2.68
C ARG A 40 -4.16 4.39 -1.38
N ARG A 41 -4.83 4.81 -0.31
CA ARG A 41 -4.85 4.07 0.97
C ARG A 41 -5.54 2.72 0.82
N GLN A 42 -6.68 2.68 0.13
CA GLN A 42 -7.44 1.46 -0.11
C GLN A 42 -6.66 0.48 -0.98
N ALA A 43 -6.04 0.95 -2.06
CA ALA A 43 -5.19 0.11 -2.92
C ALA A 43 -4.01 -0.50 -2.15
N ALA A 44 -3.38 0.27 -1.26
CA ALA A 44 -2.31 -0.25 -0.40
C ALA A 44 -2.82 -1.34 0.56
N PHE A 45 -4.00 -1.14 1.14
CA PHE A 45 -4.63 -2.13 2.02
C PHE A 45 -5.01 -3.41 1.27
N GLN A 46 -5.63 -3.30 0.10
CA GLN A 46 -5.96 -4.43 -0.76
C GLN A 46 -4.73 -5.26 -1.13
N ARG A 47 -3.59 -4.61 -1.35
CA ARG A 47 -2.34 -5.34 -1.63
C ARG A 47 -1.88 -6.16 -0.42
N VAL A 48 -2.01 -5.63 0.80
CA VAL A 48 -1.68 -6.36 2.02
C VAL A 48 -2.63 -7.52 2.25
N GLU A 49 -3.94 -7.30 2.04
CA GLU A 49 -4.95 -8.36 2.14
C GLU A 49 -4.67 -9.51 1.16
N GLN A 50 -4.32 -9.19 -0.09
CA GLN A 50 -3.95 -10.19 -1.08
C GLN A 50 -2.72 -11.00 -0.66
N LEU A 51 -1.70 -10.35 -0.10
CA LEU A 51 -0.50 -11.04 0.42
C LEU A 51 -0.81 -11.93 1.62
N LEU A 52 -1.77 -11.51 2.47
CA LEU A 52 -2.21 -12.33 3.60
C LEU A 52 -2.92 -13.58 3.11
N LEU A 53 -3.83 -13.45 2.14
CA LEU A 53 -4.49 -14.60 1.51
C LEU A 53 -3.47 -15.55 0.86
N GLU A 54 -2.51 -15.02 0.11
CA GLU A 54 -1.40 -15.80 -0.46
C GLU A 54 -0.62 -16.55 0.63
N GLY A 55 -0.35 -15.90 1.77
CA GLY A 55 0.30 -16.53 2.92
C GLY A 55 -0.52 -17.63 3.57
N LEU A 56 -1.84 -17.45 3.71
CA LEU A 56 -2.75 -18.47 4.23
C LEU A 56 -2.87 -19.67 3.30
N ASP A 57 -2.85 -19.43 1.99
CA ASP A 57 -2.90 -20.46 0.96
C ASP A 57 -1.52 -21.09 0.67
N SER A 58 -0.44 -20.58 1.28
CA SER A 58 0.94 -21.05 1.04
C SER A 58 1.25 -22.44 1.62
N GLY A 59 0.29 -23.04 2.32
CA GLY A 59 0.41 -24.35 2.95
C GLY A 59 0.57 -24.28 4.46
N PRO A 60 0.84 -25.43 5.12
CA PRO A 60 0.92 -25.49 6.56
C PRO A 60 2.09 -24.63 7.08
N PRO A 61 1.88 -23.85 8.15
CA PRO A 61 2.96 -23.08 8.74
C PRO A 61 4.05 -24.01 9.26
N LYS A 62 5.31 -23.70 8.92
CA LYS A 62 6.50 -24.40 9.43
C LYS A 62 7.12 -23.54 10.53
N GLU A 63 7.45 -24.16 11.65
CA GLU A 63 8.30 -23.52 12.66
C GLU A 63 9.67 -23.20 12.07
N LEU A 64 10.11 -21.95 12.21
CA LEU A 64 11.43 -21.51 11.76
C LEU A 64 12.42 -21.61 12.91
N LEU A 65 13.38 -22.51 12.78
CA LEU A 65 14.49 -22.65 13.72
C LEU A 65 15.63 -21.68 13.38
N PRO A 66 16.52 -21.35 14.33
CA PRO A 66 17.68 -20.50 14.07
C PRO A 66 18.51 -20.92 12.85
N GLU A 67 18.66 -22.23 12.64
CA GLU A 67 19.37 -22.83 11.50
C GLU A 67 18.67 -22.60 10.14
N ASP A 68 17.33 -22.58 10.12
CA ASP A 68 16.56 -22.24 8.90
C ASP A 68 16.86 -20.79 8.45
N TRP A 69 17.05 -19.88 9.41
CA TRP A 69 17.40 -18.49 9.13
C TRP A 69 18.81 -18.33 8.57
N ASP A 70 19.78 -19.09 9.08
CA ASP A 70 21.14 -19.11 8.55
C ASP A 70 21.16 -19.64 7.11
N ALA A 71 20.47 -20.76 6.86
CA ALA A 71 20.33 -21.32 5.52
C ALA A 71 19.67 -20.34 4.53
N LEU A 72 18.63 -19.62 4.96
CA LEU A 72 17.95 -18.61 4.15
C LEU A 72 18.89 -17.46 3.77
N ARG A 73 19.68 -16.95 4.73
CA ARG A 73 20.66 -15.89 4.49
C ARG A 73 21.77 -16.33 3.53
N SER A 74 22.32 -17.53 3.72
CA SER A 74 23.31 -18.09 2.80
C SER A 74 22.76 -18.19 1.39
N ARG A 75 21.51 -18.65 1.23
CA ARG A 75 20.84 -18.72 -0.07
C ARG A 75 20.65 -17.34 -0.72
N LEU A 76 20.30 -16.32 0.05
CA LEU A 76 20.16 -14.94 -0.43
C LEU A 76 21.52 -14.33 -0.83
N ALA A 77 22.55 -14.53 -0.01
CA ALA A 77 23.90 -14.05 -0.29
C ALA A 77 24.49 -14.69 -1.56
N SER A 78 24.25 -15.99 -1.79
CA SER A 78 24.64 -16.66 -3.03
C SER A 78 23.89 -16.13 -4.26
N LYS A 79 22.65 -15.64 -4.11
CA LYS A 79 21.86 -15.08 -5.21
C LYS A 79 22.18 -13.62 -5.52
N HIS A 80 22.53 -12.81 -4.52
CA HIS A 80 22.67 -11.36 -4.66
C HIS A 80 24.11 -10.84 -4.46
N GLY A 81 25.07 -11.71 -4.15
CA GLY A 81 26.50 -11.36 -4.04
C GLY A 81 26.86 -10.48 -2.85
N GLN A 82 25.91 -10.20 -1.93
CA GLN A 82 26.16 -9.44 -0.71
C GLN A 82 25.67 -10.18 0.54
N PRO A 83 26.43 -10.15 1.64
CA PRO A 83 26.02 -10.75 2.91
C PRO A 83 24.85 -9.96 3.53
N VAL A 84 23.76 -10.67 3.86
CA VAL A 84 22.60 -10.10 4.56
C VAL A 84 22.88 -10.09 6.08
N PRO A 85 22.86 -8.94 6.76
CA PRO A 85 23.17 -8.85 8.20
C PRO A 85 22.07 -9.46 9.10
N PRO A 86 22.42 -9.90 10.33
CA PRO A 86 21.46 -10.49 11.26
C PRO A 86 20.44 -9.47 11.79
N ARG A 87 19.22 -9.96 12.06
CA ARG A 87 18.04 -9.16 12.44
C ARG A 87 18.18 -8.43 13.80
N SER A 88 19.17 -8.77 14.63
CA SER A 88 19.48 -8.08 15.89
C SER A 88 20.03 -6.66 15.72
N ALA A 89 20.25 -6.19 14.49
CA ALA A 89 20.76 -4.85 14.19
C ALA A 89 19.68 -3.82 13.81
N VAL A 90 18.39 -4.20 13.83
CA VAL A 90 17.26 -3.28 13.62
C VAL A 90 16.52 -3.11 14.94
N GLY A 91 17.05 -2.23 15.78
CA GLY A 91 16.37 -1.68 16.96
C GLY A 91 15.55 -0.46 16.59
#